data_AF-A0AAW8V9U7-F1
#
_entry.id   AF-A0AAW8V9U7-F1
#
_cell.length_a   1.000
_cell.length_b   1.000
_cell.length_c   1.000
_cell.angle_alpha   90.00
_cell.angle_beta   90.00
_cell.angle_gamma   90.00
#
_symmetry.space_group_name_H-M   'P 1'
#
loop_
_entity.id
_entity.type
_entity.pdbx_description
1 polymer ?
#
loop_
_entity_poly.entity_id
_entity_poly.type
_entity_poly.pdbx_seq_one_letter_code
_entity_poly.pdbx_strand_id
1 'polypeptide(L)'
;MDEVWLRATVAKGLAGLVVLRLPGQPPEDMITKTAEIWIKAILHQKIFNGWNEQEDKWRIEEAFLTLYAECDRFPNPKMLLERLPKRKVLALPEPKITVLTAEERERNLAFCQHFRKILGAARVRK
;
A
#
# COMPACT_ATOMS: atom_id res chain seq x y z
N MET A 1 -10.46 -9.67 -13.11
CA MET A 1 -10.85 -11.02 -12.64
C MET A 1 -10.17 -11.41 -11.32
N ASP A 2 -9.33 -10.57 -10.70
CA ASP A 2 -8.45 -11.00 -9.61
C ASP A 2 -8.78 -10.39 -8.22
N GLU A 3 -10.03 -10.42 -7.81
CA GLU A 3 -10.42 -10.09 -6.42
C GLU A 3 -10.79 -11.32 -5.59
N VAL A 4 -10.92 -12.50 -6.23
CA VAL A 4 -11.33 -13.73 -5.55
C VAL A 4 -10.36 -14.09 -4.42
N TRP A 5 -9.06 -13.96 -4.68
CA TRP A 5 -8.02 -14.18 -3.67
C TRP A 5 -8.19 -13.20 -2.48
N LEU A 6 -8.48 -11.93 -2.75
CA LEU A 6 -8.61 -10.89 -1.72
C LEU A 6 -9.81 -11.18 -0.83
N ARG A 7 -10.95 -11.52 -1.45
CA ARG A 7 -12.18 -11.89 -0.73
C ARG A 7 -11.94 -13.11 0.15
N ALA A 8 -11.29 -14.14 -0.36
CA ALA A 8 -10.97 -15.35 0.38
C ALA A 8 -10.02 -15.07 1.56
N THR A 9 -8.97 -14.27 1.34
CA THR A 9 -8.00 -13.90 2.39
C THR A 9 -8.66 -13.07 3.50
N VAL A 10 -9.47 -12.06 3.14
CA VAL A 10 -10.18 -11.22 4.12
C VAL A 10 -11.23 -12.02 4.89
N ALA A 11 -12.01 -12.88 4.20
CA ALA A 11 -13.01 -13.72 4.86
C ALA A 11 -12.36 -14.69 5.87
N LYS A 12 -11.22 -15.31 5.52
CA LYS A 12 -10.45 -16.16 6.43
C LYS A 12 -9.95 -15.38 7.65
N GLY A 13 -9.44 -14.17 7.44
CA GLY A 13 -9.00 -13.27 8.51
C GLY A 13 -10.12 -12.89 9.48
N LEU A 14 -11.28 -12.52 8.94
CA LEU A 14 -12.46 -12.17 9.73
C LEU A 14 -13.03 -13.37 10.51
N ALA A 15 -13.03 -14.56 9.91
CA ALA A 15 -13.43 -15.78 10.61
C ALA A 15 -12.56 -16.01 11.86
N GLY A 16 -11.25 -15.76 11.79
CA GLY A 16 -10.37 -15.82 12.95
C GLY A 16 -10.77 -14.85 14.07
N LEU A 17 -11.13 -13.60 13.72
CA LEU A 17 -11.60 -12.61 14.71
C LEU A 17 -12.93 -13.02 15.37
N VAL A 18 -13.84 -13.62 14.60
CA VAL A 18 -15.13 -14.11 15.12
C VAL A 18 -14.93 -15.25 16.13
N VAL A 19 -13.94 -16.12 15.91
CA VAL A 19 -13.60 -17.20 16.86
C VAL A 19 -13.18 -16.67 18.22
N LEU A 20 -12.51 -15.52 18.28
CA LEU A 20 -12.07 -14.88 19.53
C LEU A 20 -13.23 -14.30 20.36
N ARG A 21 -14.42 -14.12 19.76
CA ARG A 21 -15.62 -13.56 20.42
C ARG A 21 -15.37 -12.22 21.13
N LEU A 22 -14.59 -11.36 20.48
CA LEU A 22 -14.23 -10.07 21.04
C LEU A 22 -15.47 -9.17 21.25
N PRO A 23 -15.47 -8.32 22.30
CA PRO A 23 -16.51 -7.31 22.48
C PRO A 23 -16.70 -6.43 21.24
N GLY A 24 -17.95 -6.21 20.85
CA GLY A 24 -18.30 -5.41 19.67
C GLY A 24 -18.31 -6.18 18.36
N GLN A 25 -18.21 -7.52 18.38
CA GLN A 25 -18.37 -8.33 17.17
C GLN A 25 -19.78 -8.16 16.55
N PRO A 26 -19.90 -8.25 15.22
CA PRO A 26 -21.21 -8.27 14.58
C PRO A 26 -22.01 -9.52 14.99
N PRO A 27 -23.35 -9.44 14.99
CA PRO A 27 -24.23 -10.61 15.05
C PRO A 27 -23.92 -11.63 13.95
N GLU A 28 -24.24 -12.90 14.20
CA GLU A 28 -23.89 -14.01 13.30
C GLU A 28 -24.47 -13.86 11.89
N ASP A 29 -25.72 -13.40 11.80
CA ASP A 29 -26.43 -13.09 10.55
C ASP A 29 -25.83 -11.90 9.77
N MET A 30 -25.00 -11.09 10.45
CA MET A 30 -24.34 -9.91 9.88
C MET A 30 -22.85 -10.12 9.58
N ILE A 31 -22.27 -11.28 9.91
CA ILE A 31 -20.83 -11.58 9.67
C ILE A 31 -20.50 -11.44 8.17
N THR A 32 -21.29 -12.07 7.30
CA THR A 32 -21.06 -12.05 5.85
C THR A 32 -21.13 -10.63 5.29
N LYS A 33 -22.13 -9.85 5.69
CA LYS A 33 -22.27 -8.44 5.28
C LYS A 33 -21.12 -7.59 5.80
N THR A 34 -20.64 -7.86 7.02
CA THR A 34 -19.47 -7.18 7.57
C THR A 34 -18.23 -7.46 6.73
N ALA A 35 -18.02 -8.71 6.31
CA ALA A 35 -16.92 -9.07 5.41
C ALA A 35 -16.98 -8.33 4.07
N GLU A 36 -18.16 -8.20 3.46
CA GLU A 36 -18.33 -7.42 2.23
C GLU A 36 -17.96 -5.95 2.40
N ILE A 37 -18.32 -5.33 3.53
CA ILE A 37 -17.95 -3.94 3.83
C ILE A 37 -16.44 -3.80 4.01
N TRP A 38 -15.79 -4.76 4.66
CA TRP A 38 -14.33 -4.79 4.79
C TRP A 38 -13.65 -4.87 3.42
N ILE A 39 -14.11 -5.77 2.55
CA ILE A 39 -13.60 -5.90 1.18
C ILE A 39 -13.75 -4.57 0.43
N LYS A 40 -14.93 -3.94 0.49
CA LYS A 40 -15.15 -2.62 -0.14
C LYS A 40 -14.21 -1.55 0.41
N ALA A 41 -13.99 -1.50 1.73
CA ALA A 41 -13.10 -0.54 2.36
C ALA A 41 -11.63 -0.72 1.95
N ILE A 42 -11.20 -1.97 1.79
CA ILE A 42 -9.85 -2.34 1.32
C ILE A 42 -9.69 -1.97 -0.16
N LEU A 43 -10.65 -2.33 -1.01
CA LEU A 43 -10.63 -2.01 -2.45
C LEU A 43 -10.71 -0.50 -2.72
N HIS A 44 -11.33 0.28 -1.84
CA HIS A 44 -11.36 1.73 -1.93
C HIS A 44 -9.97 2.38 -1.71
N GLN A 45 -9.00 1.65 -1.13
CA GLN A 45 -7.66 2.19 -0.93
C GLN A 45 -6.96 2.45 -2.27
N LYS A 46 -6.43 3.66 -2.42
CA LYS A 46 -5.66 4.05 -3.60
C LYS A 46 -4.24 3.51 -3.50
N ILE A 47 -4.02 2.31 -4.02
CA ILE A 47 -2.69 1.71 -4.10
C ILE A 47 -2.16 1.80 -5.53
N PHE A 48 -0.91 2.24 -5.68
CA PHE A 48 -0.21 2.28 -6.96
C PHE A 48 -0.13 0.86 -7.55
N ASN A 49 -0.56 0.68 -8.79
CA ASN A 49 -0.74 -0.60 -9.48
C ASN A 49 -1.83 -1.53 -8.92
N GLY A 50 -2.74 -1.01 -8.09
CA GLY A 50 -3.86 -1.80 -7.53
C GLY A 50 -3.40 -2.91 -6.57
N TRP A 51 -4.34 -3.75 -6.14
CA TRP A 51 -4.05 -4.90 -5.28
C TRP A 51 -3.52 -6.09 -6.11
N ASN A 52 -2.43 -6.70 -5.66
CA ASN A 52 -1.77 -7.82 -6.34
C ASN A 52 -1.59 -9.00 -5.37
N GLU A 53 -2.01 -10.21 -5.76
CA GLU A 53 -1.96 -11.37 -4.88
C GLU A 53 -0.56 -11.67 -4.35
N GLN A 54 0.46 -11.62 -5.22
CA GLN A 54 1.85 -11.96 -4.85
C GLN A 54 2.45 -10.91 -3.91
N GLU A 55 2.10 -9.64 -4.09
CA GLU A 55 2.64 -8.55 -3.27
C GLU A 55 1.83 -8.31 -1.99
N ASP A 56 0.53 -8.59 -1.97
CA ASP A 56 -0.39 -8.12 -0.93
C ASP A 56 -1.05 -9.20 -0.09
N LYS A 57 -1.19 -10.44 -0.58
CA LYS A 57 -1.83 -11.51 0.20
C LYS A 57 -1.16 -11.74 1.54
N TRP A 58 0.16 -11.93 1.53
CA TRP A 58 0.94 -12.13 2.75
C TRP A 58 0.86 -10.93 3.70
N ARG A 59 0.75 -9.70 3.16
CA ARG A 59 0.64 -8.46 3.96
C ARG A 59 -0.66 -8.43 4.75
N ILE A 60 -1.76 -8.83 4.10
CA ILE A 60 -3.08 -8.89 4.72
C ILE A 60 -3.12 -9.99 5.77
N GLU A 61 -2.56 -11.17 5.46
CA GLU A 61 -2.47 -12.29 6.41
C GLU A 61 -1.68 -11.90 7.67
N GLU A 62 -0.53 -11.26 7.52
CA GLU A 62 0.30 -10.76 8.63
C GLU A 62 -0.41 -9.69 9.46
N ALA A 63 -1.14 -8.77 8.80
CA ALA A 63 -1.92 -7.76 9.50
C ALA A 63 -3.04 -8.39 10.35
N PHE A 64 -3.69 -9.47 9.87
CA PHE A 64 -4.66 -10.21 10.67
C PHE A 64 -4.02 -10.93 11.86
N LEU A 65 -2.85 -11.54 11.70
CA LEU A 65 -2.10 -12.13 12.82
C LEU A 65 -1.83 -11.09 13.91
N THR A 66 -1.44 -9.88 13.51
CA THR A 66 -1.24 -8.77 14.43
C THR A 66 -2.55 -8.39 15.15
N LEU A 67 -3.67 -8.30 14.42
CA LEU A 67 -4.97 -8.01 15.02
C LEU A 67 -5.40 -9.09 16.02
N TYR A 68 -5.14 -10.37 15.76
CA TYR A 68 -5.47 -11.44 16.71
C TYR A 68 -4.70 -11.32 18.02
N ALA A 69 -3.45 -10.84 17.96
CA ALA A 69 -2.59 -10.71 19.12
C ALA A 69 -2.89 -9.46 19.97
N GLU A 70 -3.33 -8.36 19.34
CA GLU A 70 -3.39 -7.04 19.97
C GLU A 70 -4.80 -6.53 20.29
N CYS A 71 -5.85 -7.04 19.63
CA CYS A 71 -7.18 -6.45 19.73
C CYS A 71 -7.98 -6.97 20.94
N ASP A 72 -8.32 -6.09 21.86
CA ASP A 72 -9.27 -6.36 22.96
C ASP A 72 -10.75 -6.21 22.55
N ARG A 73 -11.03 -5.64 21.37
CA ARG A 73 -12.37 -5.42 20.80
C ARG A 73 -12.38 -5.75 19.32
N PHE A 74 -13.55 -6.06 18.77
CA PHE A 74 -13.67 -6.34 17.35
C PHE A 74 -13.20 -5.14 16.51
N PRO A 75 -12.18 -5.31 15.67
CA PRO A 75 -11.54 -4.18 14.98
C PRO A 75 -12.42 -3.61 13.87
N ASN A 76 -12.05 -2.44 13.37
CA ASN A 76 -12.61 -1.86 12.13
C ASN A 76 -11.60 -2.02 10.96
N PRO A 77 -12.03 -1.85 9.69
CA PRO A 77 -11.14 -2.04 8.53
C PRO A 77 -9.90 -1.13 8.55
N LYS A 78 -9.99 0.08 9.11
CA LYS A 78 -8.87 1.01 9.20
C LYS A 78 -7.73 0.42 10.03
N MET A 79 -8.04 -0.29 11.11
CA MET A 79 -7.03 -0.93 11.96
C MET A 79 -6.22 -2.02 11.24
N LEU A 80 -6.84 -2.75 10.31
CA LEU A 80 -6.15 -3.70 9.43
C LEU A 80 -5.19 -2.95 8.49
N LEU A 81 -5.69 -1.90 7.83
CA LEU A 81 -4.93 -1.12 6.85
C LEU A 81 -3.70 -0.44 7.46
N GLU A 82 -3.80 0.04 8.69
CA GLU A 82 -2.70 0.63 9.46
C GLU A 82 -1.60 -0.38 9.81
N ARG A 83 -1.95 -1.68 9.89
CA ARG A 83 -1.04 -2.78 10.22
C ARG A 83 -0.46 -3.50 9.01
N LEU A 84 -0.83 -3.09 7.79
CA LEU A 84 -0.28 -3.71 6.60
C LEU A 84 1.24 -3.47 6.53
N PRO A 85 2.06 -4.53 6.48
CA PRO A 85 3.49 -4.40 6.20
C PRO A 85 3.72 -3.60 4.90
N LYS A 86 4.88 -2.99 4.69
CA LYS A 86 5.17 -2.35 3.39
C LYS A 86 5.39 -3.42 2.31
N ARG A 87 5.06 -3.10 1.05
CA ARG A 87 5.47 -3.96 -0.08
C ARG A 87 6.99 -4.09 -0.09
N LYS A 88 7.47 -5.27 -0.46
CA LYS A 88 8.90 -5.46 -0.72
C LYS A 88 9.26 -4.66 -1.96
N VAL A 89 10.00 -3.57 -1.78
CA VAL A 89 10.49 -2.75 -2.89
C VAL A 89 11.84 -3.30 -3.31
N LEU A 90 12.04 -3.51 -4.62
CA LEU A 90 13.38 -3.80 -5.14
C LEU A 90 14.28 -2.60 -4.85
N ALA A 91 15.41 -2.85 -4.18
CA ALA A 91 16.41 -1.82 -3.99
C ALA A 91 16.84 -1.29 -5.37
N LEU A 92 16.89 0.03 -5.52
CA LEU A 92 17.50 0.61 -6.71
C LEU A 92 18.97 0.19 -6.74
N PRO A 93 19.52 -0.11 -7.93
CA PRO A 93 20.95 -0.34 -8.04
C PRO A 93 21.70 0.88 -7.50
N GLU A 94 22.82 0.63 -6.81
CA GLU A 94 23.66 1.71 -6.30
C GLU A 94 24.01 2.68 -7.43
N PRO A 95 23.90 4.00 -7.19
CA PRO A 95 24.26 4.96 -8.21
C PRO A 95 25.73 4.77 -8.56
N LYS A 96 26.01 4.53 -9.84
CA LYS A 96 27.39 4.54 -10.33
C LYS A 96 27.91 5.96 -10.20
N ILE A 97 28.72 6.24 -9.17
CA ILE A 97 29.42 7.52 -9.02
C ILE A 97 30.56 7.51 -10.04
N THR A 98 30.27 7.92 -11.27
CA THR A 98 31.30 8.24 -12.26
C THR A 98 31.86 9.63 -11.96
N VAL A 99 33.18 9.74 -11.82
CA VAL A 99 33.84 11.04 -11.80
C VAL A 99 33.64 11.68 -13.17
N LEU A 100 32.79 12.71 -13.22
CA LEU A 100 32.51 13.43 -14.46
C LEU A 100 33.81 14.04 -15.01
N THR A 101 34.13 13.72 -16.25
CA THR A 101 35.19 14.38 -17.02
C THR A 101 34.86 15.87 -17.19
N ALA A 102 35.88 16.69 -17.50
CA ALA A 102 35.66 18.14 -17.69
C ALA A 102 34.63 18.44 -18.79
N GLU A 103 34.67 17.70 -19.90
CA GLU A 103 33.74 17.84 -21.02
C GLU A 103 32.30 17.43 -20.66
N GLU A 104 32.12 16.39 -19.84
CA GLU A 104 30.80 15.98 -19.34
C GLU A 104 30.23 17.00 -18.37
N ARG A 105 31.07 17.60 -17.52
CA ARG A 105 30.64 18.68 -16.62
C ARG A 105 30.13 19.90 -17.41
N GLU A 106 30.85 20.29 -18.45
CA GLU A 106 30.47 21.44 -19.27
C GLU A 106 29.18 21.19 -20.06
N ARG A 107 29.02 20.00 -20.65
CA ARG A 107 27.75 19.57 -21.29
C ARG A 107 26.59 19.60 -20.30
N ASN A 108 26.77 19.05 -19.10
CA ASN A 108 25.73 19.03 -18.08
C ASN A 108 25.38 20.45 -17.62
N LEU A 109 26.36 21.33 -17.46
CA LEU A 109 26.14 22.75 -17.14
C LEU A 109 25.34 23.47 -18.23
N ALA A 110 25.71 23.29 -19.51
CA ALA A 110 24.99 23.87 -20.63
C ALA A 110 23.53 23.37 -20.68
N PHE A 111 23.32 22.07 -20.45
CA PHE A 111 21.99 21.47 -20.35
C PHE A 111 21.18 22.08 -19.19
N CYS A 112 21.75 22.15 -17.99
CA CYS A 112 21.10 22.77 -16.83
C CYS A 112 20.75 24.25 -17.08
N GLN A 113 21.63 25.02 -17.72
CA GLN A 113 21.36 26.42 -18.06
C GLN A 113 20.22 26.56 -19.08
N HIS A 114 20.18 25.68 -20.09
CA HIS A 114 19.09 25.65 -21.06
C HIS A 114 17.74 25.35 -20.39
N PHE A 115 17.68 24.31 -19.55
CA PHE A 115 16.47 23.98 -18.79
C PHE A 115 16.07 25.11 -17.83
N ARG A 116 17.04 25.76 -17.17
CA ARG A 116 16.77 26.91 -16.29
C ARG A 116 16.15 28.08 -17.06
N LYS A 117 16.56 28.35 -18.30
CA LYS A 117 15.94 29.36 -19.16
C LYS A 117 14.50 28.99 -19.52
N ILE A 118 14.25 27.73 -19.89
CA ILE A 118 12.89 27.24 -20.22
C ILE A 118 11.97 27.34 -19.00
N LEU A 119 12.39 26.80 -17.86
CA LEU A 119 11.61 26.80 -16.62
C LEU A 119 11.44 28.22 -16.06
N GLY A 120 12.45 29.08 -16.20
CA GLY A 120 12.38 30.49 -15.84
C GLY A 120 11.39 31.27 -16.71
N ALA A 121 11.41 31.07 -18.03
CA ALA A 121 10.45 31.67 -18.96
C ALA A 121 9.02 31.18 -18.72
N ALA A 122 8.85 29.91 -18.31
CA ALA A 122 7.55 29.35 -17.92
C ALA A 122 7.01 29.95 -16.61
N ARG A 123 7.89 30.38 -15.70
CA ARG A 123 7.50 31.02 -14.42
C ARG A 123 7.07 32.48 -14.59
N VAL A 124 7.51 33.16 -15.65
CA VAL A 124 7.18 34.58 -15.95
C VAL A 124 5.87 34.73 -16.73
N ARG A 125 5.32 33.65 -17.31
CA ARG A 125 4.04 33.66 -18.05
C ARG A 125 2.79 33.44 -17.17
N LYS A 126 2.86 33.73 -15.87
CA LYS A 126 1.68 33.73 -14.98
C LYS A 126 1.34 35.14 -14.55
#